data_AF-A0A8H7Y786-F1
#
_entry.id   AF-A0A8H7Y786-F1
#
_cell.length_a   1.000
_cell.length_b   1.000
_cell.length_c   1.000
_cell.angle_alpha   90.00
_cell.angle_beta   90.00
_cell.angle_gamma   90.00
#
_symmetry.space_group_name_H-M   'P 1'
#
loop_
_entity.id
_entity.type
_entity.pdbx_description
1 polymer ?
#
loop_
_entity_poly.entity_id
_entity_poly.type
_entity_poly.pdbx_seq_one_letter_code
_entity_poly.pdbx_strand_id
1 'polypeptide(L)'
;MVAARVRDGGRPPSEIHRRCLEEVQAISQATLFAPVIRSEAVQAMILVSGWSDNGWLSGGHAVRMAMELSMHQAWPQLHRRISSNKFDIVADRDLVVASRTWFCLYLFEHQLSYGTGRPAVLMDDQSIRNCRYLLNHPLSIEDDMRLVSTVELITIRERVHNALAPFDGPVLPQHFEELQRANVDFSQWYKIWDEAFSRKYEDAAFYRQSLQIQQLHAELFHNATALRDIIRLEDVQNMPPLQRTLAIRSLQIGRQILEITVKSPAYRKGMTYAVHYTHATATFTASFLLRLSRFFPDECDVAVIRNLVELVASLMAEIPGKRYALTLQLMLKRSKRRKTNSRSPKVSRDIQQPLVMAVDPPPQAALPAPQQGNSEQFSPLYEMSSSSYPMQDSQNHVIHAMPQQHSNAHPSFVEAEQIWRGLEQTSVEQLPVWISDQSLGGQTFSQHGMDAFIIPTEYLPTVPQIW
;
A
#
# COMPACT_ATOMS: atom_id res chain seq x y z
N MET A 1 -15.76 0.18 -17.35
CA MET A 1 -15.46 -0.17 -15.94
C MET A 1 -14.67 0.92 -15.22
N VAL A 2 -13.40 1.19 -15.59
CA VAL A 2 -12.51 2.15 -14.89
C VAL A 2 -13.11 3.54 -14.76
N ALA A 3 -13.55 4.16 -15.86
CA ALA A 3 -14.14 5.50 -15.84
C ALA A 3 -15.39 5.61 -14.93
N ALA A 4 -16.21 4.56 -14.90
CA ALA A 4 -17.36 4.49 -13.98
C ALA A 4 -16.89 4.43 -12.52
N ARG A 5 -15.89 3.59 -12.21
CA ARG A 5 -15.28 3.51 -10.86
C ARG A 5 -14.75 4.88 -10.43
N VAL A 6 -14.04 5.57 -11.32
CA VAL A 6 -13.50 6.92 -11.08
C VAL A 6 -14.60 7.94 -10.80
N ARG A 7 -15.68 7.94 -11.59
CA ARG A 7 -16.83 8.82 -11.37
C ARG A 7 -17.55 8.55 -10.05
N ASP A 8 -17.62 7.29 -9.64
CA ASP A 8 -18.21 6.90 -8.37
C ASP A 8 -17.35 7.42 -7.21
N GLY A 9 -16.03 7.46 -7.37
CA GLY A 9 -15.09 7.97 -6.38
C GLY A 9 -15.06 7.04 -5.17
N GLY A 10 -15.08 7.60 -3.96
CA GLY A 10 -15.18 6.82 -2.72
C GLY A 10 -16.60 6.38 -2.33
N ARG A 11 -17.60 6.63 -3.19
CA ARG A 11 -18.99 6.22 -2.96
C ARG A 11 -19.20 4.73 -3.28
N PRO A 12 -20.31 4.12 -2.83
CA PRO A 12 -20.67 2.77 -3.26
C PRO A 12 -20.69 2.65 -4.79
N PRO A 13 -20.29 1.49 -5.35
CA PRO A 13 -20.29 1.28 -6.79
C PRO A 13 -21.65 1.56 -7.42
N SER A 14 -21.67 2.34 -8.50
CA SER A 14 -22.88 2.61 -9.27
C SER A 14 -23.34 1.38 -10.05
N GLU A 15 -24.61 1.36 -10.45
CA GLU A 15 -25.14 0.33 -11.34
C GLU A 15 -24.37 0.24 -12.66
N ILE A 16 -23.93 1.39 -13.19
CA ILE A 16 -23.10 1.44 -14.41
C ILE A 16 -21.76 0.75 -14.17
N HIS A 17 -21.11 1.04 -13.03
CA HIS A 17 -19.87 0.36 -12.69
C HIS A 17 -20.06 -1.15 -12.57
N ARG A 18 -21.10 -1.59 -11.86
CA ARG A 18 -21.40 -3.01 -11.63
C ARG A 18 -21.63 -3.76 -12.94
N ARG A 19 -22.50 -3.26 -13.83
CA ARG A 19 -22.73 -3.88 -15.15
C ARG A 19 -21.47 -3.92 -16.01
N CYS A 20 -20.69 -2.84 -16.03
CA CYS A 20 -19.43 -2.82 -16.75
C CYS A 20 -18.41 -3.81 -16.16
N LEU A 21 -18.39 -3.99 -14.85
CA LEU A 21 -17.49 -4.92 -14.18
C LEU A 21 -17.88 -6.36 -14.52
N GLU A 22 -19.17 -6.69 -14.44
CA GLU A 22 -19.72 -8.00 -14.82
C GLU A 22 -19.35 -8.38 -16.25
N GLU A 23 -19.57 -7.49 -17.21
CA GLU A 23 -19.23 -7.73 -18.62
C GLU A 23 -17.72 -7.92 -18.83
N VAL A 24 -16.90 -7.06 -18.20
CA VAL A 24 -15.44 -7.16 -18.28
C VAL A 24 -14.94 -8.47 -17.67
N GLN A 25 -15.53 -8.92 -16.56
CA GLN A 25 -15.18 -10.19 -15.92
C GLN A 25 -15.58 -11.38 -16.81
N ALA A 26 -16.77 -11.37 -17.40
CA ALA A 26 -17.23 -12.41 -18.31
C ALA A 26 -16.30 -12.55 -19.52
N ILE A 27 -15.94 -11.43 -20.16
CA ILE A 27 -14.98 -11.43 -21.28
C ILE A 27 -13.60 -11.92 -20.82
N SER A 28 -13.11 -11.43 -19.67
CA SER A 28 -11.82 -11.83 -19.12
C SER A 28 -11.75 -13.34 -18.86
N GLN A 29 -12.82 -13.93 -18.32
CA GLN A 29 -12.93 -15.38 -18.12
C GLN A 29 -12.90 -16.16 -19.43
N ALA A 30 -13.59 -15.66 -20.47
CA ALA A 30 -13.58 -16.30 -21.79
C ALA A 30 -12.17 -16.38 -22.41
N THR A 31 -11.32 -15.36 -22.17
CA THR A 31 -9.93 -15.37 -22.66
C THR A 31 -9.02 -16.43 -22.01
N LEU A 32 -9.49 -17.11 -20.96
CA LEU A 32 -8.74 -18.22 -20.36
C LEU A 32 -8.71 -19.46 -21.28
N PHE A 33 -9.76 -19.64 -22.08
CA PHE A 33 -9.96 -20.84 -22.91
C PHE A 33 -10.00 -20.52 -24.42
N ALA A 34 -10.17 -19.25 -24.79
CA ALA A 34 -10.19 -18.80 -26.17
C ALA A 34 -8.81 -18.30 -26.63
N PRO A 35 -8.41 -18.54 -27.89
CA PRO A 35 -7.15 -18.04 -28.43
C PRO A 35 -7.12 -16.51 -28.45
N VAL A 36 -5.97 -15.93 -28.10
CA VAL A 36 -5.78 -14.48 -28.12
C VAL A 36 -5.05 -14.09 -29.40
N ILE A 37 -5.76 -13.37 -30.28
CA ILE A 37 -5.27 -13.06 -31.63
C ILE A 37 -4.84 -11.59 -31.76
N ARG A 38 -5.30 -10.72 -30.84
CA ARG A 38 -5.20 -9.27 -30.98
C ARG A 38 -4.54 -8.61 -29.77
N SER A 39 -3.70 -7.62 -30.04
CA SER A 39 -2.99 -6.86 -29.00
C SER A 39 -3.93 -6.17 -28.02
N GLU A 40 -5.12 -5.77 -28.48
CA GLU A 40 -6.12 -5.06 -27.70
C GLU A 40 -6.69 -5.92 -26.56
N ALA A 41 -6.71 -7.25 -26.71
CA ALA A 41 -7.12 -8.16 -25.65
C ALA A 41 -6.09 -8.15 -24.49
N VAL A 42 -4.80 -8.14 -24.82
CA VAL A 42 -3.72 -7.99 -23.84
C VAL A 42 -3.83 -6.64 -23.13
N GLN A 43 -3.98 -5.56 -23.90
CA GLN A 43 -4.13 -4.20 -23.36
C GLN A 43 -5.35 -4.07 -22.45
N ALA A 44 -6.48 -4.68 -22.82
CA ALA A 44 -7.67 -4.71 -21.97
C ALA A 44 -7.39 -5.45 -20.65
N MET A 45 -6.71 -6.60 -20.69
CA MET A 45 -6.37 -7.35 -19.47
C MET A 45 -5.38 -6.58 -18.56
N ILE A 46 -4.45 -5.79 -19.13
CA ILE A 46 -3.60 -4.86 -18.36
C ILE A 46 -4.47 -3.84 -17.59
N LEU A 47 -5.49 -3.27 -18.23
CA LEU A 47 -6.40 -2.33 -17.57
C LEU A 47 -7.22 -3.02 -16.46
N VAL A 48 -7.65 -4.26 -16.67
CA VAL A 48 -8.33 -5.07 -15.65
C VAL A 48 -7.42 -5.29 -14.45
N SER A 49 -6.19 -5.74 -14.68
CA SER A 49 -5.20 -5.98 -13.63
C SER A 49 -4.86 -4.70 -12.87
N GLY A 50 -4.52 -3.62 -13.59
CA GLY A 50 -4.01 -2.39 -13.02
C GLY A 50 -4.99 -1.60 -12.16
N TRP A 51 -6.29 -1.74 -12.39
CA TRP A 51 -7.35 -1.10 -11.60
C TRP A 51 -8.12 -2.08 -10.71
N SER A 52 -7.65 -3.31 -10.56
CA SER A 52 -8.21 -4.28 -9.62
C SER A 52 -7.55 -4.17 -8.25
N ASP A 53 -8.30 -4.43 -7.19
CA ASP A 53 -7.77 -4.54 -5.84
C ASP A 53 -6.99 -5.85 -5.63
N ASN A 54 -7.16 -6.81 -6.53
CA ASN A 54 -6.43 -8.06 -6.64
C ASN A 54 -6.08 -8.31 -8.12
N GLY A 55 -5.05 -7.64 -8.60
CA GLY A 55 -4.61 -7.68 -10.00
C GLY A 55 -3.64 -8.81 -10.34
N TRP A 56 -3.19 -9.61 -9.38
CA TRP A 56 -2.10 -10.58 -9.57
C TRP A 56 -2.40 -11.61 -10.67
N LEU A 57 -3.55 -12.29 -10.57
CA LEU A 57 -3.90 -13.36 -11.51
C LEU A 57 -4.20 -12.82 -12.92
N SER A 58 -4.93 -11.71 -13.02
CA SER A 58 -5.20 -11.06 -14.31
C SER A 58 -3.93 -10.47 -14.94
N GLY A 59 -2.99 -9.98 -14.13
CA GLY A 59 -1.67 -9.51 -14.59
C GLY A 59 -0.86 -10.66 -15.19
N GLY A 60 -0.73 -11.77 -14.46
CA GLY A 60 -0.06 -12.96 -14.97
C GLY A 60 -0.76 -13.57 -16.20
N HIS A 61 -2.09 -13.47 -16.29
CA HIS A 61 -2.82 -13.85 -17.49
C HIS A 61 -2.48 -12.95 -18.68
N ALA A 62 -2.46 -11.62 -18.48
CA ALA A 62 -2.05 -10.67 -19.52
C ALA A 62 -0.62 -10.95 -20.04
N VAL A 63 0.31 -11.31 -19.16
CA VAL A 63 1.68 -11.72 -19.55
C VAL A 63 1.64 -12.93 -20.46
N ARG A 64 0.89 -13.99 -20.11
CA ARG A 64 0.76 -15.20 -20.93
C ARG A 64 0.14 -14.91 -22.30
N MET A 65 -0.92 -14.10 -22.34
CA MET A 65 -1.55 -13.65 -23.59
C MET A 65 -0.55 -12.88 -24.48
N ALA A 66 0.29 -12.02 -23.89
CA ALA A 66 1.30 -11.28 -24.63
C ALA A 66 2.43 -12.18 -25.17
N MET A 67 2.80 -13.22 -24.42
CA MET A 67 3.77 -14.22 -24.87
C MET A 67 3.24 -15.05 -26.04
N GLU A 68 1.95 -15.42 -26.05
CA GLU A 68 1.30 -16.10 -27.17
C GLU A 68 1.37 -15.25 -28.45
N LEU A 69 1.21 -13.93 -28.32
CA LEU A 69 1.39 -12.97 -29.42
C LEU A 69 2.85 -12.59 -29.69
N SER A 70 3.82 -13.26 -29.05
CA SER A 70 5.26 -13.03 -29.22
C SER A 70 5.71 -11.58 -28.97
N MET A 71 4.98 -10.82 -28.14
CA MET A 71 5.28 -9.40 -27.89
C MET A 71 6.66 -9.17 -27.26
N HIS A 72 7.17 -10.14 -26.49
CA HIS A 72 8.52 -10.14 -25.92
C HIS A 72 9.64 -10.04 -26.97
N GLN A 73 9.38 -10.42 -28.22
CA GLN A 73 10.36 -10.36 -29.32
C GLN A 73 10.29 -9.02 -30.09
N ALA A 74 9.22 -8.23 -29.90
CA ALA A 74 8.98 -7.03 -30.67
C ALA A 74 10.05 -5.96 -30.44
N TRP A 75 10.43 -5.73 -29.18
CA TRP A 75 11.43 -4.73 -28.85
C TRP A 75 12.83 -5.08 -29.38
N PRO A 76 13.39 -6.29 -29.18
CA PRO A 76 14.67 -6.67 -29.78
C PRO A 76 14.72 -6.50 -31.30
N GLN A 77 13.60 -6.74 -31.99
CA GLN A 77 13.49 -6.52 -33.43
C GLN A 77 13.48 -5.03 -33.78
N LEU A 78 12.62 -4.26 -33.10
CA LEU A 78 12.50 -2.82 -33.31
C LEU A 78 13.80 -2.08 -33.00
N HIS A 79 14.44 -2.41 -31.87
CA HIS A 79 15.72 -1.82 -31.47
C HIS A 79 16.82 -2.06 -32.52
N ARG A 80 16.89 -3.26 -33.12
CA ARG A 80 17.85 -3.51 -34.23
C ARG A 80 17.59 -2.64 -35.45
N ARG A 81 16.31 -2.40 -35.80
CA ARG A 81 15.93 -1.51 -36.91
C ARG A 81 16.29 -0.07 -36.62
N ILE A 82 15.97 0.43 -35.41
CA ILE A 82 16.35 1.77 -34.94
C ILE A 82 17.87 1.95 -34.99
N SER A 83 18.62 1.04 -34.38
CA SER A 83 20.09 1.12 -34.29
C SER A 83 20.81 1.00 -35.64
N SER A 84 20.16 0.39 -36.63
CA SER A 84 20.69 0.31 -38.00
C SER A 84 20.19 1.44 -38.91
N ASN A 85 19.39 2.38 -38.39
CA ASN A 85 18.68 3.41 -39.16
C ASN A 85 17.83 2.84 -40.31
N LYS A 86 17.21 1.68 -40.08
CA LYS A 86 16.34 0.94 -41.01
C LYS A 86 14.91 0.83 -40.49
N PHE A 87 14.47 1.79 -39.69
CA PHE A 87 13.09 1.84 -39.23
C PHE A 87 12.16 2.26 -40.38
N ASP A 88 10.95 1.73 -40.37
CA ASP A 88 9.90 2.04 -41.35
C ASP A 88 8.57 2.24 -40.62
N ILE A 89 7.95 3.41 -40.81
CA ILE A 89 6.77 3.83 -40.06
C ILE A 89 5.59 2.86 -40.23
N VAL A 90 5.43 2.27 -41.42
CA VAL A 90 4.29 1.39 -41.71
C VAL A 90 4.58 -0.02 -41.18
N ALA A 91 5.76 -0.56 -41.48
CA ALA A 91 6.14 -1.92 -41.10
C ALA A 91 6.49 -2.06 -39.61
N ASP A 92 6.88 -0.98 -38.92
CA ASP A 92 7.22 -1.01 -37.50
C ASP A 92 6.02 -0.70 -36.59
N ARG A 93 4.85 -0.34 -37.15
CA ARG A 93 3.68 0.05 -36.36
C ARG A 93 3.30 -1.00 -35.33
N ASP A 94 3.20 -2.26 -35.74
CA ASP A 94 2.82 -3.35 -34.84
C ASP A 94 3.93 -3.66 -33.83
N LEU A 95 5.21 -3.53 -34.23
CA LEU A 95 6.35 -3.70 -33.33
C LEU A 95 6.38 -2.63 -32.24
N VAL A 96 6.05 -1.37 -32.58
CA VAL A 96 5.95 -0.28 -31.61
C VAL A 96 4.81 -0.52 -30.62
N VAL A 97 3.63 -0.93 -31.11
CA VAL A 97 2.47 -1.25 -30.25
C VAL A 97 2.78 -2.42 -29.32
N ALA A 98 3.36 -3.50 -29.84
CA ALA A 98 3.75 -4.67 -29.07
C ALA A 98 4.85 -4.34 -28.04
N SER A 99 5.87 -3.56 -28.42
CA SER A 99 6.94 -3.12 -27.50
C SER A 99 6.38 -2.28 -26.35
N ARG A 100 5.52 -1.30 -26.64
CA ARG A 100 4.86 -0.49 -25.59
C ARG A 100 4.02 -1.35 -24.65
N THR A 101 3.25 -2.29 -25.21
CA THR A 101 2.41 -3.20 -24.44
C THR A 101 3.26 -4.10 -23.53
N TRP A 102 4.36 -4.63 -24.05
CA TRP A 102 5.31 -5.45 -23.29
C TRP A 102 6.00 -4.65 -22.18
N PHE A 103 6.45 -3.42 -22.45
CA PHE A 103 7.02 -2.54 -21.44
C PHE A 103 6.02 -2.25 -20.32
N CYS A 104 4.76 -1.96 -20.66
CA CYS A 104 3.71 -1.80 -19.66
C CYS A 104 3.54 -3.06 -18.80
N LEU A 105 3.53 -4.26 -19.39
CA LEU A 105 3.45 -5.52 -18.63
C LEU A 105 4.64 -5.69 -17.68
N TYR A 106 5.86 -5.40 -18.14
CA TYR A 106 7.05 -5.42 -17.29
C TYR A 106 6.89 -4.50 -16.06
N LEU A 107 6.33 -3.29 -16.25
CA LEU A 107 6.02 -2.38 -15.15
C LEU A 107 4.99 -2.97 -14.18
N PHE A 108 3.85 -3.43 -14.69
CA PHE A 108 2.76 -3.94 -13.85
C PHE A 108 3.16 -5.19 -13.08
N GLU A 109 3.90 -6.10 -13.71
CA GLU A 109 4.41 -7.32 -13.07
C GLU A 109 5.25 -6.99 -11.83
N HIS A 110 6.22 -6.08 -11.97
CA HIS A 110 7.07 -5.65 -10.86
C HIS A 110 6.28 -4.88 -9.81
N GLN A 111 5.38 -3.99 -10.22
CA GLN A 111 4.51 -3.26 -9.31
C GLN A 111 3.64 -4.19 -8.45
N LEU A 112 3.05 -5.22 -9.07
CA LEU A 112 2.28 -6.26 -8.39
C LEU A 112 3.17 -7.13 -7.49
N SER A 113 4.39 -7.46 -7.92
CA SER A 113 5.39 -8.16 -7.12
C SER A 113 5.72 -7.41 -5.83
N TYR A 114 6.10 -6.13 -5.92
CA TYR A 114 6.36 -5.30 -4.74
C TYR A 114 5.11 -5.07 -3.87
N GLY A 115 3.92 -5.05 -4.49
CA GLY A 115 2.65 -4.93 -3.79
C GLY A 115 2.36 -6.16 -2.93
N THR A 116 2.55 -7.35 -3.48
CA THR A 116 2.08 -8.63 -2.92
C THR A 116 3.19 -9.47 -2.26
N GLY A 117 4.45 -9.07 -2.38
CA GLY A 117 5.62 -9.83 -1.92
C GLY A 117 5.96 -11.05 -2.77
N ARG A 118 5.23 -11.27 -3.87
CA ARG A 118 5.44 -12.40 -4.79
C ARG A 118 6.59 -12.10 -5.75
N PRO A 119 7.37 -13.09 -6.18
CA PRO A 119 8.45 -12.87 -7.15
C PRO A 119 7.87 -12.45 -8.51
N ALA A 120 8.51 -11.49 -9.17
CA ALA A 120 8.21 -11.13 -10.55
C ALA A 120 8.62 -12.25 -11.52
N VAL A 121 7.83 -12.48 -12.57
CA VAL A 121 8.14 -13.48 -13.62
C VAL A 121 8.94 -12.87 -14.76
N LEU A 122 8.72 -11.59 -15.08
CA LEU A 122 9.47 -10.87 -16.10
C LEU A 122 10.77 -10.34 -15.51
N MET A 123 11.86 -10.40 -16.27
CA MET A 123 13.22 -10.08 -15.82
C MET A 123 13.85 -8.96 -16.67
N ASP A 124 14.91 -8.31 -16.17
CA ASP A 124 15.78 -7.45 -16.98
C ASP A 124 16.55 -8.25 -18.04
N ASP A 125 15.95 -8.40 -19.23
CA ASP A 125 16.52 -9.09 -20.38
C ASP A 125 16.45 -8.26 -21.68
N GLN A 126 16.79 -8.90 -22.81
CA GLN A 126 16.80 -8.23 -24.12
C GLN A 126 15.43 -7.66 -24.53
N SER A 127 14.33 -8.18 -23.98
CA SER A 127 12.97 -7.74 -24.28
C SER A 127 12.65 -6.34 -23.75
N ILE A 128 13.44 -5.81 -22.80
CA ILE A 128 13.28 -4.46 -22.25
C ILE A 128 14.56 -3.61 -22.28
N ARG A 129 15.74 -4.24 -22.43
CA ARG A 129 17.02 -3.54 -22.36
C ARG A 129 17.14 -2.46 -23.43
N ASN A 130 17.69 -1.31 -23.06
CA ASN A 130 17.82 -0.13 -23.93
C ASN A 130 16.49 0.49 -24.38
N CYS A 131 15.37 0.22 -23.69
CA CYS A 131 14.03 0.73 -24.04
C CYS A 131 13.98 2.23 -24.38
N ARG A 132 14.87 3.06 -23.81
CA ARG A 132 15.02 4.49 -24.13
C ARG A 132 15.14 4.78 -25.62
N TYR A 133 15.72 3.88 -26.42
CA TYR A 133 15.83 4.05 -27.87
C TYR A 133 14.48 4.09 -28.59
N LEU A 134 13.39 3.66 -27.95
CA LEU A 134 12.04 3.84 -28.47
C LEU A 134 11.75 5.31 -28.78
N LEU A 135 12.31 6.24 -27.99
CA LEU A 135 12.15 7.69 -28.16
C LEU A 135 12.77 8.24 -29.44
N ASN A 136 13.67 7.47 -30.09
CA ASN A 136 14.28 7.85 -31.35
C ASN A 136 13.46 7.42 -32.56
N HIS A 137 12.40 6.62 -32.37
CA HIS A 137 11.55 6.15 -33.45
C HIS A 137 10.51 7.23 -33.84
N PRO A 138 10.20 7.45 -35.14
CA PRO A 138 9.23 8.47 -35.56
C PRO A 138 7.80 8.29 -35.04
N LEU A 139 7.42 7.05 -34.68
CA LEU A 139 6.13 6.76 -34.05
C LEU A 139 6.13 7.02 -32.54
N SER A 140 7.22 7.50 -31.95
CA SER A 140 7.25 7.82 -30.52
C SER A 140 6.27 8.94 -30.19
N ILE A 141 5.63 8.84 -29.02
CA ILE A 141 4.67 9.80 -28.48
C ILE A 141 5.18 10.35 -27.14
N GLU A 142 4.55 11.42 -26.66
CA GLU A 142 5.00 12.10 -25.43
C GLU A 142 5.01 11.19 -24.20
N ASP A 143 3.99 10.32 -24.06
CA ASP A 143 3.88 9.39 -22.93
C ASP A 143 4.96 8.30 -22.93
N ASP A 144 5.64 8.05 -24.05
CA ASP A 144 6.74 7.07 -24.10
C ASP A 144 7.88 7.47 -23.16
N MET A 145 8.12 8.77 -22.97
CA MET A 145 9.15 9.23 -22.03
C MET A 145 8.88 8.71 -20.63
N ARG A 146 7.62 8.76 -20.18
CA ARG A 146 7.23 8.24 -18.85
C ARG A 146 7.32 6.72 -18.82
N LEU A 147 6.91 6.04 -19.88
CA LEU A 147 6.99 4.59 -19.97
C LEU A 147 8.44 4.11 -19.82
N VAL A 148 9.35 4.60 -20.67
CA VAL A 148 10.75 4.14 -20.67
C VAL A 148 11.50 4.60 -19.42
N SER A 149 11.24 5.81 -18.90
CA SER A 149 11.86 6.24 -17.64
C SER A 149 11.46 5.33 -16.49
N THR A 150 10.21 4.88 -16.46
CA THR A 150 9.72 3.99 -15.41
C THR A 150 10.27 2.58 -15.58
N VAL A 151 10.44 2.08 -16.81
CA VAL A 151 11.09 0.77 -17.07
C VAL A 151 12.51 0.78 -16.51
N GLU A 152 13.29 1.82 -16.81
CA GLU A 152 14.65 1.97 -16.28
C GLU A 152 14.69 2.10 -14.76
N LEU A 153 13.70 2.73 -14.13
CA LEU A 153 13.64 2.75 -12.67
C LEU A 153 13.38 1.35 -12.12
N ILE A 154 12.45 0.61 -12.74
CA ILE A 154 12.12 -0.75 -12.31
C ILE A 154 13.31 -1.70 -12.45
N THR A 155 14.13 -1.58 -13.50
CA THR A 155 15.35 -2.41 -13.62
C THR A 155 16.34 -2.14 -12.49
N ILE A 156 16.53 -0.87 -12.09
CA ILE A 156 17.36 -0.53 -10.92
C ILE A 156 16.74 -1.15 -9.65
N ARG A 157 15.41 -1.01 -9.47
CA ARG A 157 14.72 -1.57 -8.30
C ARG A 157 14.79 -3.10 -8.24
N GLU A 158 14.65 -3.79 -9.37
CA GLU A 158 14.77 -5.25 -9.48
C GLU A 158 16.15 -5.71 -9.00
N ARG A 159 17.21 -5.06 -9.51
CA ARG A 159 18.60 -5.32 -9.11
C ARG A 159 18.81 -5.16 -7.61
N VAL A 160 18.34 -4.05 -7.03
CA VAL A 160 18.49 -3.74 -5.61
C VAL A 160 17.69 -4.74 -4.77
N HIS A 161 16.44 -5.02 -5.16
CA HIS A 161 15.59 -5.98 -4.45
C HIS A 161 16.24 -7.37 -4.39
N ASN A 162 16.76 -7.86 -5.52
CA ASN A 162 17.45 -9.16 -5.59
C ASN A 162 18.73 -9.20 -4.74
N ALA A 163 19.47 -8.09 -4.66
CA ALA A 163 20.69 -8.00 -3.86
C ALA A 163 20.44 -7.95 -2.33
N LEU A 164 19.20 -7.64 -1.92
CA LEU A 164 18.78 -7.67 -0.51
C LEU A 164 18.21 -9.03 -0.08
N ALA A 165 18.03 -9.96 -1.02
CA ALA A 165 17.56 -11.32 -0.76
C ALA A 165 18.72 -12.21 -0.22
N PRO A 166 18.40 -13.27 0.56
CA PRO A 166 17.07 -13.69 0.97
C PRO A 166 16.52 -12.84 2.13
N PHE A 167 15.20 -12.68 2.19
CA PHE A 167 14.55 -11.74 3.12
C PHE A 167 14.20 -12.34 4.49
N ASP A 168 14.21 -13.66 4.61
CA ASP A 168 13.98 -14.42 5.85
C ASP A 168 15.19 -14.38 6.81
N GLY A 169 16.36 -13.98 6.32
CA GLY A 169 17.57 -13.77 7.11
C GLY A 169 17.75 -12.34 7.65
N PRO A 170 18.76 -12.13 8.52
CA PRO A 170 19.09 -10.82 9.07
C PRO A 170 19.61 -9.86 7.99
N VAL A 171 19.53 -8.56 8.27
CA VAL A 171 20.12 -7.52 7.44
C VAL A 171 21.64 -7.51 7.66
N LEU A 172 22.40 -7.77 6.59
CA LEU A 172 23.85 -7.84 6.60
C LEU A 172 24.50 -6.49 6.25
N PRO A 173 25.77 -6.24 6.67
CA PRO A 173 26.51 -5.03 6.29
C PRO A 173 26.53 -4.72 4.79
N GLN A 174 26.69 -5.75 3.95
CA GLN A 174 26.68 -5.64 2.49
C GLN A 174 25.38 -5.08 1.91
N HIS A 175 24.24 -5.28 2.60
CA HIS A 175 22.96 -4.70 2.19
C HIS A 175 22.98 -3.18 2.27
N PHE A 176 23.68 -2.60 3.26
CA PHE A 176 23.80 -1.15 3.39
C PHE A 176 24.72 -0.55 2.32
N GLU A 177 25.80 -1.24 1.94
CA GLU A 177 26.64 -0.83 0.80
C GLU A 177 25.85 -0.80 -0.49
N GLU A 178 25.01 -1.82 -0.70
CA GLU A 178 24.14 -1.89 -1.87
C GLU A 178 23.10 -0.76 -1.88
N LEU A 179 22.45 -0.47 -0.75
CA LEU A 179 21.51 0.65 -0.64
C LEU A 179 22.18 2.00 -0.91
N GLN A 180 23.44 2.16 -0.51
CA GLN A 180 24.21 3.37 -0.82
C GLN A 180 24.44 3.52 -2.32
N ARG A 181 24.79 2.43 -3.03
CA ARG A 181 24.92 2.42 -4.50
C ARG A 181 23.57 2.69 -5.16
N ALA A 182 22.51 2.04 -4.70
CA ALA A 182 21.15 2.26 -5.16
C ALA A 182 20.71 3.73 -5.05
N ASN A 183 21.07 4.42 -3.97
CA ASN A 183 20.75 5.84 -3.80
C ASN A 183 21.44 6.72 -4.84
N VAL A 184 22.67 6.39 -5.23
CA VAL A 184 23.36 7.07 -6.34
C VAL A 184 22.62 6.80 -7.65
N ASP A 185 22.28 5.54 -7.92
CA ASP A 185 21.56 5.14 -9.14
C ASP A 185 20.19 5.86 -9.25
N PHE A 186 19.39 5.86 -8.18
CA PHE A 186 18.09 6.56 -8.14
C PHE A 186 18.24 8.06 -8.33
N SER A 187 19.26 8.67 -7.71
CA SER A 187 19.53 10.12 -7.84
C SER A 187 19.98 10.47 -9.25
N GLN A 188 20.82 9.65 -9.86
CA GLN A 188 21.28 9.83 -11.24
C GLN A 188 20.13 9.64 -12.22
N TRP A 189 19.31 8.61 -12.05
CA TRP A 189 18.10 8.39 -12.82
C TRP A 189 17.16 9.60 -12.76
N TYR A 190 16.88 10.09 -11.55
CA TYR A 190 16.01 11.26 -11.37
C TYR A 190 16.60 12.49 -12.05
N LYS A 191 17.89 12.78 -11.86
CA LYS A 191 18.55 13.94 -12.49
C LYS A 191 18.43 13.91 -14.01
N ILE A 192 18.72 12.76 -14.64
CA ILE A 192 18.66 12.60 -16.10
C ILE A 192 17.24 12.84 -16.62
N TRP A 193 16.25 12.20 -15.98
CA TRP A 193 14.87 12.29 -16.44
C TRP A 193 14.26 13.64 -16.10
N ASP A 194 14.52 14.22 -14.93
CA ASP A 194 14.02 15.54 -14.56
C ASP A 194 14.53 16.62 -15.51
N GLU A 195 15.81 16.55 -15.92
CA GLU A 195 16.33 17.42 -16.99
C GLU A 195 15.56 17.23 -18.30
N ALA A 196 15.30 15.99 -18.72
CA ALA A 196 14.54 15.71 -19.94
C ALA A 196 13.08 16.19 -19.85
N PHE A 197 12.40 15.98 -18.72
CA PHE A 197 11.02 16.40 -18.48
C PHE A 197 10.91 17.93 -18.33
N SER A 198 11.89 18.61 -17.73
CA SER A 198 11.88 20.08 -17.54
C SER A 198 11.89 20.87 -18.85
N ARG A 199 12.42 20.29 -19.93
CA ARG A 199 12.36 20.89 -21.28
C ARG A 199 10.93 20.96 -21.84
N LYS A 200 9.99 20.19 -21.28
CA LYS A 200 8.60 20.08 -21.74
C LYS A 200 7.58 20.52 -20.70
N TYR A 201 7.90 20.39 -19.42
CA TYR A 201 6.95 20.56 -18.32
C TYR A 201 7.53 21.41 -17.18
N GLU A 202 6.70 22.29 -16.62
CA GLU A 202 7.02 23.05 -15.41
C GLU A 202 7.20 22.15 -14.18
N ASP A 203 7.91 22.63 -13.15
CA ASP A 203 8.21 21.89 -11.91
C ASP A 203 6.97 21.29 -11.23
N ALA A 204 5.86 22.05 -11.21
CA ALA A 204 4.61 21.65 -10.56
C ALA A 204 3.73 20.74 -11.43
N ALA A 205 4.15 20.45 -12.67
CA ALA A 205 3.40 19.57 -13.56
C ALA A 205 3.34 18.14 -13.03
N PHE A 206 2.25 17.43 -13.35
CA PHE A 206 2.02 16.06 -12.90
C PHE A 206 3.21 15.13 -13.21
N TYR A 207 3.78 15.21 -14.42
CA TYR A 207 4.86 14.33 -14.84
C TYR A 207 6.14 14.49 -13.99
N ARG A 208 6.53 15.72 -13.63
CA ARG A 208 7.72 15.97 -12.81
C ARG A 208 7.50 15.57 -11.35
N GLN A 209 6.33 15.89 -10.80
CA GLN A 209 5.95 15.45 -9.46
C GLN A 209 5.85 13.92 -9.37
N SER A 210 5.31 13.26 -10.41
CA SER A 210 5.27 11.81 -10.51
C SER A 210 6.66 11.19 -10.65
N LEU A 211 7.59 11.83 -11.34
CA LEU A 211 8.99 11.36 -11.45
C LEU A 211 9.67 11.41 -10.08
N GLN A 212 9.53 12.52 -9.36
CA GLN A 212 10.08 12.70 -8.02
C GLN A 212 9.52 11.67 -7.03
N ILE A 213 8.20 11.49 -7.01
CA ILE A 213 7.57 10.48 -6.15
C ILE A 213 8.07 9.07 -6.45
N GLN A 214 8.29 8.73 -7.72
CA GLN A 214 8.79 7.40 -8.10
C GLN A 214 10.21 7.15 -7.57
N GLN A 215 11.11 8.14 -7.66
CA GLN A 215 12.44 8.07 -7.04
C GLN A 215 12.33 7.84 -5.52
N LEU A 216 11.52 8.66 -4.86
CA LEU A 216 11.37 8.63 -3.41
C LEU A 216 10.76 7.32 -2.92
N HIS A 217 9.76 6.78 -3.62
CA HIS A 217 9.21 5.46 -3.28
C HIS A 217 10.21 4.33 -3.52
N ALA A 218 11.03 4.41 -4.57
CA ALA A 218 12.06 3.42 -4.83
C ALA A 218 13.06 3.36 -3.66
N GLU A 219 13.53 4.52 -3.19
CA GLU A 219 14.41 4.61 -2.03
C GLU A 219 13.71 4.13 -0.74
N LEU A 220 12.50 4.62 -0.46
CA LEU A 220 11.76 4.27 0.76
C LEU A 220 11.46 2.77 0.86
N PHE A 221 11.05 2.13 -0.24
CA PHE A 221 10.70 0.71 -0.24
C PHE A 221 11.90 -0.15 0.16
N HIS A 222 13.06 0.08 -0.44
CA HIS A 222 14.27 -0.69 -0.14
C HIS A 222 14.84 -0.36 1.25
N ASN A 223 14.73 0.90 1.67
CA ASN A 223 15.04 1.27 3.04
C ASN A 223 14.16 0.51 4.04
N ALA A 224 12.85 0.44 3.81
CA ALA A 224 11.94 -0.33 4.65
C ALA A 224 12.33 -1.82 4.70
N THR A 225 12.79 -2.41 3.59
CA THR A 225 13.27 -3.80 3.54
C THR A 225 14.50 -4.01 4.42
N ALA A 226 15.39 -3.01 4.52
CA ALA A 226 16.58 -3.02 5.39
C ALA A 226 16.29 -2.63 6.86
N LEU A 227 15.07 -2.20 7.15
CA LEU A 227 14.58 -1.90 8.50
C LEU A 227 13.72 -3.04 9.08
N ARG A 228 13.61 -4.17 8.36
CA ARG A 228 12.76 -5.32 8.76
C ARG A 228 13.15 -5.95 10.11
N ASP A 229 14.41 -5.83 10.52
CA ASP A 229 14.89 -6.39 11.79
C ASP A 229 14.45 -5.56 13.02
N ILE A 230 13.83 -4.39 12.80
CA ILE A 230 13.34 -3.53 13.87
C ILE A 230 11.89 -3.93 14.21
N ILE A 231 11.76 -4.70 15.28
CA ILE A 231 10.48 -5.27 15.71
C ILE A 231 9.94 -4.52 16.93
N ARG A 232 10.80 -4.08 17.85
CA ARG A 232 10.47 -3.46 19.13
C ARG A 232 11.23 -2.15 19.35
N LEU A 233 10.72 -1.32 20.27
CA LEU A 233 11.38 -0.06 20.63
C LEU A 233 12.77 -0.26 21.22
N GLU A 234 13.00 -1.39 21.90
CA GLU A 234 14.29 -1.79 22.46
C GLU A 234 15.36 -1.98 21.37
N ASP A 235 14.96 -2.45 20.18
CA ASP A 235 15.88 -2.66 19.05
C ASP A 235 16.49 -1.33 18.56
N VAL A 236 15.83 -0.21 18.83
CA VAL A 236 16.34 1.14 18.48
C VAL A 236 17.58 1.50 19.31
N GLN A 237 17.68 1.01 20.54
CA GLN A 237 18.80 1.32 21.43
C GLN A 237 20.09 0.64 20.96
N ASN A 238 19.97 -0.56 20.39
CA ASN A 238 21.10 -1.34 19.88
C ASN A 238 21.31 -1.17 18.36
N MET A 239 20.64 -0.20 17.75
CA MET A 239 20.63 -0.03 16.31
C MET A 239 22.01 0.42 15.78
N PRO A 240 22.57 -0.27 14.76
CA PRO A 240 23.78 0.17 14.08
C PRO A 240 23.64 1.59 13.51
N PRO A 241 24.70 2.44 13.54
CA PRO A 241 24.64 3.81 13.05
C PRO A 241 24.16 3.97 11.60
N LEU A 242 24.55 3.03 10.72
CA LEU A 242 24.10 3.01 9.32
C LEU A 242 22.59 2.77 9.21
N GLN A 243 22.06 1.83 10.00
CA GLN A 243 20.63 1.54 10.03
C GLN A 243 19.83 2.72 10.61
N ARG A 244 20.38 3.43 11.61
CA ARG A 244 19.77 4.66 12.16
C ARG A 244 19.73 5.79 11.13
N THR A 245 20.83 5.99 10.39
CA THR A 245 20.89 6.98 9.31
C THR A 245 19.83 6.70 8.26
N LEU A 246 19.66 5.43 7.90
CA LEU A 246 18.66 4.97 6.94
C LEU A 246 17.22 5.16 7.45
N ALA A 247 16.97 4.94 8.74
CA ALA A 247 15.68 5.23 9.37
C ALA A 247 15.34 6.74 9.35
N ILE A 248 16.28 7.60 9.71
CA ILE A 248 16.09 9.06 9.68
C ILE A 248 15.85 9.54 8.25
N ARG A 249 16.60 9.02 7.27
CA ARG A 249 16.38 9.29 5.84
C ARG A 249 14.97 8.86 5.41
N SER A 250 14.49 7.71 5.87
CA SER A 250 13.15 7.20 5.57
C SER A 250 12.03 8.07 6.15
N LEU A 251 12.22 8.70 7.32
CA LEU A 251 11.29 9.70 7.85
C LEU A 251 11.16 10.91 6.91
N GLN A 252 12.29 11.43 6.43
CA GLN A 252 12.34 12.58 5.55
C GLN A 252 11.67 12.28 4.20
N ILE A 253 12.02 11.15 3.59
CA ILE A 253 11.43 10.70 2.32
C ILE A 253 9.93 10.47 2.46
N GLY A 254 9.51 9.73 3.49
CA GLY A 254 8.10 9.44 3.72
C GLY A 254 7.30 10.73 3.88
N ARG A 255 7.80 11.69 4.65
CA ARG A 255 7.18 13.01 4.77
C ARG A 255 7.07 13.71 3.42
N GLN A 256 8.15 13.74 2.63
CA GLN A 256 8.18 14.41 1.33
C GLN A 256 7.17 13.79 0.34
N ILE A 257 7.05 12.46 0.31
CA ILE A 257 6.05 11.75 -0.50
C ILE A 257 4.63 12.17 -0.11
N LEU A 258 4.31 12.18 1.18
CA LEU A 258 2.97 12.55 1.63
C LEU A 258 2.68 14.03 1.36
N GLU A 259 3.67 14.91 1.54
CA GLU A 259 3.54 16.33 1.21
C GLU A 259 3.24 16.54 -0.28
N ILE A 260 3.98 15.90 -1.19
CA ILE A 260 3.67 15.98 -2.62
C ILE A 260 2.26 15.43 -2.90
N THR A 261 1.93 14.28 -2.31
CA THR A 261 0.63 13.61 -2.51
C THR A 261 -0.57 14.50 -2.18
N VAL A 262 -0.49 15.28 -1.09
CA VAL A 262 -1.63 16.09 -0.60
C VAL A 262 -1.53 17.57 -0.97
N LYS A 263 -0.32 18.13 -1.14
CA LYS A 263 -0.12 19.56 -1.40
C LYS A 263 0.04 19.89 -2.88
N SER A 264 0.51 18.97 -3.72
CA SER A 264 0.60 19.21 -5.17
C SER A 264 -0.78 19.07 -5.83
N PRO A 265 -1.37 20.14 -6.38
CA PRO A 265 -2.71 20.05 -6.98
C PRO A 265 -2.75 19.10 -8.18
N ALA A 266 -1.68 19.11 -9.00
CA ALA A 266 -1.57 18.27 -10.19
C ALA A 266 -1.47 16.78 -9.81
N TYR A 267 -0.61 16.44 -8.83
CA TYR A 267 -0.47 15.06 -8.37
C TYR A 267 -1.72 14.56 -7.65
N ARG A 268 -2.29 15.37 -6.74
CA ARG A 268 -3.55 15.08 -6.05
C ARG A 268 -4.69 14.80 -7.03
N LYS A 269 -4.82 15.59 -8.10
CA LYS A 269 -5.81 15.34 -9.16
C LYS A 269 -5.53 14.02 -9.88
N GLY A 270 -4.28 13.74 -10.21
CA GLY A 270 -3.84 12.50 -10.85
C GLY A 270 -4.21 11.22 -10.08
N MET A 271 -4.21 11.27 -8.74
CA MET A 271 -4.62 10.15 -7.88
C MET A 271 -6.03 9.64 -8.18
N THR A 272 -6.91 10.47 -8.71
CA THR A 272 -8.28 10.11 -9.11
C THR A 272 -8.30 9.00 -10.17
N TYR A 273 -7.33 9.01 -11.08
CA TYR A 273 -7.25 8.08 -12.22
C TYR A 273 -6.17 7.01 -12.04
N ALA A 274 -5.43 7.08 -10.93
CA ALA A 274 -4.31 6.22 -10.67
C ALA A 274 -4.70 4.73 -10.62
N VAL A 275 -3.72 3.91 -11.00
CA VAL A 275 -3.73 2.46 -10.84
C VAL A 275 -3.64 2.09 -9.36
N HIS A 276 -4.03 0.85 -9.05
CA HIS A 276 -3.97 0.26 -7.71
C HIS A 276 -2.61 0.50 -7.02
N TYR A 277 -1.51 0.27 -7.74
CA TYR A 277 -0.15 0.38 -7.20
C TYR A 277 0.15 1.78 -6.62
N THR A 278 -0.35 2.85 -7.25
CA THR A 278 -0.12 4.22 -6.77
C THR A 278 -0.88 4.49 -5.47
N HIS A 279 -2.09 3.93 -5.32
CA HIS A 279 -2.82 4.05 -4.05
C HIS A 279 -2.18 3.20 -2.96
N ALA A 280 -1.73 1.99 -3.30
CA ALA A 280 -1.02 1.09 -2.38
C ALA A 280 0.29 1.69 -1.87
N THR A 281 1.11 2.28 -2.75
CA THR A 281 2.39 2.93 -2.37
C THR A 281 2.19 4.16 -1.47
N ALA A 282 1.19 4.99 -1.74
CA ALA A 282 0.84 6.12 -0.86
C ALA A 282 0.36 5.64 0.52
N THR A 283 -0.46 4.58 0.55
CA THR A 283 -0.95 3.96 1.80
C THR A 283 0.19 3.33 2.59
N PHE A 284 1.02 2.52 1.94
CA PHE A 284 2.25 1.96 2.52
C PHE A 284 3.10 3.06 3.13
N THR A 285 3.36 4.16 2.41
CA THR A 285 4.18 5.26 2.91
C THR A 285 3.57 5.91 4.15
N ALA A 286 2.27 6.19 4.13
CA ALA A 286 1.57 6.76 5.27
C ALA A 286 1.58 5.83 6.50
N SER A 287 1.29 4.55 6.29
CA SER A 287 1.30 3.52 7.32
C SER A 287 2.70 3.29 7.89
N PHE A 288 3.71 3.21 7.04
CA PHE A 288 5.11 3.01 7.44
C PHE A 288 5.65 4.24 8.18
N LEU A 289 5.41 5.45 7.67
CA LEU A 289 5.84 6.69 8.31
C LEU A 289 5.20 6.88 9.70
N LEU A 290 3.91 6.56 9.85
CA LEU A 290 3.23 6.64 11.14
C LEU A 290 3.88 5.70 12.16
N ARG A 291 4.27 4.49 11.75
CA ARG A 291 5.00 3.54 12.61
C ARG A 291 6.40 4.06 12.91
N LEU A 292 7.16 4.43 11.89
CA LEU A 292 8.55 4.89 12.01
C LEU A 292 8.67 6.10 12.94
N SER A 293 7.74 7.05 12.87
CA SER A 293 7.69 8.23 13.76
C SER A 293 7.59 7.87 15.23
N ARG A 294 7.05 6.70 15.55
CA ARG A 294 6.96 6.19 16.93
C ARG A 294 8.29 5.65 17.44
N PHE A 295 9.11 5.08 16.57
CA PHE A 295 10.44 4.57 16.92
C PHE A 295 11.46 5.71 17.06
N PHE A 296 11.20 6.85 16.40
CA PHE A 296 12.11 8.00 16.35
C PHE A 296 11.36 9.32 16.64
N PRO A 297 10.75 9.47 17.83
CA PRO A 297 9.92 10.63 18.14
C PRO A 297 10.72 11.93 18.23
N ASP A 298 12.01 11.87 18.54
CA ASP A 298 12.88 13.05 18.66
C ASP A 298 13.41 13.53 17.30
N GLU A 299 13.32 12.68 16.27
CA GLU A 299 13.82 12.96 14.92
C GLU A 299 12.74 13.54 13.99
N CYS A 300 11.48 13.65 14.46
CA CYS A 300 10.37 14.11 13.63
C CYS A 300 9.22 14.75 14.42
N ASP A 301 8.43 15.58 13.74
CA ASP A 301 7.17 16.08 14.29
C ASP A 301 6.05 15.06 14.03
N VAL A 302 5.73 14.27 15.07
CA VAL A 302 4.67 13.26 15.04
C VAL A 302 3.29 13.86 14.77
N ALA A 303 3.04 15.12 15.17
CA ALA A 303 1.77 15.78 14.91
C ALA A 303 1.63 16.15 13.43
N VAL A 304 2.70 16.67 12.81
CA VAL A 304 2.75 16.93 11.37
C VAL A 304 2.57 15.65 10.57
N ILE A 305 3.26 14.57 10.94
CA ILE A 305 3.11 13.26 10.28
C ILE A 305 1.67 12.76 10.36
N ARG A 306 1.06 12.83 11.55
CA ARG A 306 -0.35 12.43 11.72
C ARG A 306 -1.29 13.24 10.84
N ASN A 307 -1.10 14.56 10.79
CA ASN A 307 -1.92 15.43 9.95
C ASN A 307 -1.78 15.09 8.47
N LEU A 308 -0.55 14.78 8.00
CA LEU A 308 -0.33 14.33 6.62
C LEU A 308 -1.06 13.00 6.34
N VAL A 309 -1.00 12.04 7.25
CA VAL A 309 -1.72 10.76 7.12
C VAL A 309 -3.24 10.96 7.11
N GLU A 310 -3.77 11.89 7.91
CA GLU A 310 -5.19 12.28 7.90
C GLU A 310 -5.62 12.88 6.55
N LEU A 311 -4.79 13.74 5.95
CA LEU A 311 -5.04 14.32 4.63
C LEU A 311 -5.01 13.26 3.53
N VAL A 312 -4.09 12.30 3.59
CA VAL A 312 -4.03 11.18 2.64
C VAL A 312 -5.26 10.29 2.80
N ALA A 313 -5.67 9.97 4.03
CA ALA A 313 -6.87 9.18 4.28
C ALA A 313 -8.14 9.87 3.73
N SER A 314 -8.22 11.20 3.87
CA SER A 314 -9.33 11.99 3.33
C SER A 314 -9.32 12.00 1.80
N LEU A 315 -8.15 12.19 1.18
CA LEU A 315 -8.00 12.07 -0.28
C LEU A 315 -8.44 10.70 -0.80
N MET A 316 -7.98 9.61 -0.16
CA MET A 316 -8.33 8.24 -0.55
C MET A 316 -9.84 7.97 -0.43
N ALA A 317 -10.53 8.65 0.48
CA ALA A 317 -11.98 8.54 0.68
C ALA A 317 -12.80 9.32 -0.38
N GLU A 318 -12.19 10.26 -1.09
CA GLU A 318 -12.84 10.99 -2.20
C GLU A 318 -12.74 10.22 -3.53
N ILE A 319 -11.62 9.51 -3.73
CA ILE A 319 -11.31 8.77 -4.96
C ILE A 319 -11.67 7.27 -4.83
N PRO A 320 -11.50 6.44 -5.87
CA PRO A 320 -11.71 4.99 -5.81
C PRO A 320 -10.82 4.17 -4.86
N GLY A 321 -10.38 4.77 -3.75
CA GLY A 321 -9.42 4.24 -2.79
C GLY A 321 -10.00 3.93 -1.42
N LYS A 322 -11.30 3.60 -1.33
CA LYS A 322 -12.01 3.34 -0.06
C LYS A 322 -11.27 2.37 0.87
N ARG A 323 -10.74 1.25 0.33
CA ARG A 323 -9.94 0.25 1.08
C ARG A 323 -8.72 0.88 1.77
N TYR A 324 -8.05 1.80 1.08
CA TYR A 324 -6.87 2.51 1.58
C TYR A 324 -7.25 3.57 2.61
N ALA A 325 -8.31 4.33 2.36
CA ALA A 325 -8.84 5.30 3.31
C ALA A 325 -9.17 4.63 4.66
N LEU A 326 -9.86 3.49 4.60
CA LEU A 326 -10.23 2.69 5.77
C LEU A 326 -9.00 2.18 6.53
N THR A 327 -8.00 1.66 5.81
CA THR A 327 -6.71 1.23 6.40
C THR A 327 -6.09 2.37 7.22
N LEU A 328 -5.95 3.55 6.62
CA LEU A 328 -5.32 4.70 7.28
C LEU A 328 -6.16 5.23 8.46
N GLN A 329 -7.49 5.26 8.33
CA GLN A 329 -8.40 5.67 9.40
C GLN A 329 -8.28 4.77 10.64
N LEU A 330 -8.22 3.44 10.44
CA LEU A 330 -8.02 2.46 11.51
C LEU A 330 -6.66 2.66 12.21
N MET A 331 -5.59 2.86 11.43
CA MET A 331 -4.26 3.14 11.99
C MET A 331 -4.19 4.46 12.78
N LEU A 332 -4.83 5.51 12.27
CA LEU A 332 -4.91 6.82 12.95
C LEU A 332 -5.67 6.71 14.28
N LYS A 333 -6.80 6.01 14.29
CA LYS A 333 -7.59 5.77 15.51
C LYS A 333 -6.75 5.08 16.58
N ARG A 334 -6.00 4.05 16.19
CA ARG A 334 -5.06 3.35 17.08
C ARG A 334 -3.99 4.28 17.64
N SER A 335 -3.35 5.07 16.76
CA SER A 335 -2.32 6.04 17.15
C SER A 335 -2.85 7.05 18.19
N LYS A 336 -4.10 7.49 18.06
CA LYS A 336 -4.75 8.43 18.99
C LYS A 336 -5.04 7.80 20.37
N ARG A 337 -5.63 6.60 20.42
CA ARG A 337 -5.96 5.90 21.69
C ARG A 337 -4.72 5.56 22.53
N ARG A 338 -3.58 5.29 21.89
CA ARG A 338 -2.33 5.07 22.64
C ARG A 338 -1.88 6.34 23.36
N LYS A 339 -1.99 7.51 22.71
CA LYS A 339 -1.61 8.80 23.33
C LYS A 339 -2.47 9.12 24.56
N THR A 340 -3.72 8.67 24.61
CA THR A 340 -4.59 8.84 25.79
C THR A 340 -4.21 7.89 26.92
N ASN A 341 -3.81 6.64 26.62
CA ASN A 341 -3.44 5.65 27.63
C ASN A 341 -1.99 5.79 28.14
N SER A 342 -1.09 6.42 27.39
CA SER A 342 0.27 6.73 27.83
C SER A 342 0.37 7.96 28.75
N ARG A 343 -0.74 8.67 28.99
CA ARG A 343 -0.83 9.64 30.09
C ARG A 343 -1.13 8.86 31.37
N SER A 344 -0.09 8.32 32.01
CA SER A 344 -0.22 7.77 33.36
C SER A 344 -0.78 8.85 34.31
N PRO A 345 -1.59 8.49 35.33
CA PRO A 345 -2.18 9.46 36.23
C PRO A 345 -1.07 10.27 36.88
N LYS A 346 -1.24 11.60 36.96
CA LYS A 346 -0.42 12.40 37.87
C LYS A 346 -0.62 11.79 39.25
N VAL A 347 0.38 11.05 39.73
CA VAL A 347 0.49 10.67 41.13
C VAL A 347 0.54 12.00 41.88
N SER A 348 -0.58 12.38 42.47
CA SER A 348 -0.62 13.41 43.50
C SER A 348 0.36 12.96 44.57
N ARG A 349 1.51 13.65 44.66
CA ARG A 349 2.42 13.52 45.78
C ARG A 349 1.69 14.08 47.00
N ASP A 350 0.96 13.22 47.71
CA ASP A 350 0.65 13.50 49.10
C ASP A 350 1.92 13.24 49.92
N ILE A 351 2.39 14.32 50.53
CA ILE A 351 3.47 14.32 51.50
C ILE A 351 2.88 13.76 52.79
N GLN A 352 3.32 12.56 53.20
CA GLN A 352 3.09 12.07 54.56
C GLN A 352 4.43 11.71 55.20
N GLN A 353 4.69 12.39 56.32
CA GLN A 353 5.81 12.23 57.24
C GLN A 353 5.78 10.86 57.96
N PRO A 354 6.93 10.41 58.53
CA PRO A 354 7.11 9.05 59.03
C PRO A 354 6.78 8.92 60.53
N LEU A 355 6.19 7.79 60.93
CA LEU A 355 6.14 7.35 62.33
C LEU A 355 6.29 5.82 62.45
N VAL A 356 7.48 5.44 62.96
CA VAL A 356 7.80 4.46 64.01
C VAL A 356 7.36 2.98 63.88
N MET A 357 8.36 2.13 64.09
CA MET A 357 8.41 0.67 64.13
C MET A 357 7.56 0.01 65.23
N ALA A 358 7.01 -1.17 64.92
CA ALA A 358 6.77 -2.25 65.87
C ALA A 358 6.86 -3.62 65.14
N VAL A 359 7.40 -4.61 65.85
CA VAL A 359 7.91 -5.92 65.37
C VAL A 359 6.91 -7.04 65.70
N ASP A 360 6.66 -7.94 64.71
CA ASP A 360 6.32 -9.40 64.64
C ASP A 360 5.51 -10.12 65.77
N PRO A 361 4.80 -11.27 65.55
CA PRO A 361 5.19 -12.43 64.68
C PRO A 361 4.03 -13.21 63.96
N PRO A 362 4.33 -14.31 63.21
CA PRO A 362 3.43 -14.95 62.22
C PRO A 362 2.69 -16.19 62.75
N PRO A 363 1.80 -16.84 61.96
CA PRO A 363 2.18 -18.18 61.45
C PRO A 363 1.57 -18.65 60.10
N GLN A 364 2.41 -19.38 59.36
CA GLN A 364 2.21 -20.72 58.76
C GLN A 364 1.42 -20.96 57.45
N ALA A 365 2.06 -21.80 56.65
CA ALA A 365 1.71 -22.30 55.34
C ALA A 365 0.92 -23.62 55.40
N ALA A 366 0.13 -23.91 54.35
CA ALA A 366 -0.14 -25.27 53.87
C ALA A 366 -0.72 -25.28 52.43
N LEU A 367 -0.09 -26.08 51.56
CA LEU A 367 -0.57 -26.68 50.31
C LEU A 367 -0.48 -28.23 50.52
N PRO A 368 -0.92 -29.14 49.63
CA PRO A 368 -1.99 -29.15 48.61
C PRO A 368 -2.83 -30.47 48.51
N ALA A 369 -3.82 -30.50 47.58
CA ALA A 369 -4.34 -31.65 46.77
C ALA A 369 -5.16 -32.78 47.47
N PRO A 370 -5.96 -33.65 46.78
CA PRO A 370 -5.90 -34.02 45.35
C PRO A 370 -7.23 -34.26 44.55
N GLN A 371 -6.99 -34.64 43.29
CA GLN A 371 -7.80 -35.03 42.12
C GLN A 371 -9.06 -35.91 42.29
N GLN A 372 -10.01 -35.72 41.36
CA GLN A 372 -10.78 -36.71 40.54
C GLN A 372 -11.75 -35.88 39.66
N GLY A 373 -12.07 -36.11 38.38
CA GLY A 373 -12.05 -37.28 37.51
C GLY A 373 -13.45 -37.44 36.89
N ASN A 374 -13.55 -37.45 35.55
CA ASN A 374 -14.73 -37.78 34.71
C ASN A 374 -15.91 -36.76 34.65
N SER A 375 -16.74 -36.64 33.61
CA SER A 375 -16.75 -36.97 32.16
C SER A 375 -18.13 -36.55 31.61
N GLU A 376 -18.17 -36.09 30.35
CA GLU A 376 -19.31 -36.12 29.38
C GLU A 376 -20.54 -35.17 29.46
N GLN A 377 -20.73 -34.51 28.29
CA GLN A 377 -21.94 -34.29 27.47
C GLN A 377 -23.20 -33.61 28.06
N PHE A 378 -23.62 -32.49 27.46
CA PHE A 378 -24.88 -32.37 26.68
C PHE A 378 -24.99 -30.99 25.98
N SER A 379 -25.40 -30.98 24.71
CA SER A 379 -25.84 -29.78 23.95
C SER A 379 -27.37 -29.54 24.14
N PRO A 380 -28.04 -28.67 23.35
CA PRO A 380 -28.39 -27.29 23.66
C PRO A 380 -29.91 -27.07 23.82
N LEU A 381 -30.35 -25.98 24.46
CA LEU A 381 -31.73 -25.49 24.38
C LEU A 381 -31.71 -23.98 24.16
N TYR A 382 -31.99 -23.57 22.92
CA TYR A 382 -32.35 -22.19 22.57
C TYR A 382 -33.87 -22.14 22.48
N GLU A 383 -34.49 -21.45 23.44
CA GLU A 383 -35.91 -21.11 23.35
C GLU A 383 -36.11 -19.95 22.38
N MET A 384 -37.10 -20.14 21.51
CA MET A 384 -37.58 -19.22 20.50
C MET A 384 -38.79 -18.50 21.10
N SER A 385 -38.80 -17.16 21.11
CA SER A 385 -40.01 -16.40 21.47
C SER A 385 -40.14 -15.16 20.60
N SER A 386 -41.29 -15.16 19.94
CA SER A 386 -41.89 -14.23 19.01
C SER A 386 -41.99 -12.77 19.44
N SER A 387 -41.75 -11.91 18.45
CA SER A 387 -42.40 -10.65 18.10
C SER A 387 -43.65 -10.22 18.91
N SER A 388 -43.66 -8.96 19.32
CA SER A 388 -44.86 -8.10 19.31
C SER A 388 -44.48 -6.60 19.35
N TYR A 389 -45.01 -5.85 18.38
CA TYR A 389 -45.09 -4.38 18.39
C TYR A 389 -46.19 -3.92 19.36
N PRO A 390 -46.11 -2.67 19.86
CA PRO A 390 -47.22 -1.76 19.54
C PRO A 390 -46.80 -0.31 19.23
N MET A 391 -47.66 0.37 18.48
CA MET A 391 -47.64 1.78 18.10
C MET A 391 -48.32 2.68 19.14
N GLN A 392 -47.82 3.93 19.20
CA GLN A 392 -48.45 5.20 19.61
C GLN A 392 -48.99 5.36 21.05
N ASP A 393 -48.52 6.39 21.78
CA ASP A 393 -49.11 7.73 21.60
C ASP A 393 -48.27 8.87 22.24
N SER A 394 -48.58 10.05 21.73
CA SER A 394 -48.05 11.40 21.85
C SER A 394 -48.02 11.97 23.28
N GLN A 395 -46.91 12.61 23.69
CA GLN A 395 -46.94 13.71 24.67
C GLN A 395 -45.76 14.69 24.47
N ASN A 396 -46.14 15.96 24.33
CA ASN A 396 -45.28 17.14 24.17
C ASN A 396 -44.41 17.40 25.40
N HIS A 397 -43.09 17.51 25.23
CA HIS A 397 -42.27 18.34 26.09
C HIS A 397 -41.20 19.10 25.30
N VAL A 398 -41.31 20.42 25.37
CA VAL A 398 -40.35 21.41 24.89
C VAL A 398 -39.12 21.38 25.80
N ILE A 399 -37.94 21.06 25.26
CA ILE A 399 -36.65 21.26 25.95
C ILE A 399 -35.65 21.86 24.96
N HIS A 400 -34.96 22.89 25.46
CA HIS A 400 -33.99 23.77 24.82
C HIS A 400 -33.05 23.14 23.77
N ALA A 401 -32.95 23.82 22.63
CA ALA A 401 -31.96 23.55 21.60
C ALA A 401 -30.53 23.84 22.12
N MET A 402 -29.71 22.78 22.19
CA MET A 402 -28.26 22.90 22.12
C MET A 402 -27.82 22.75 20.66
N PRO A 403 -26.76 23.44 20.20
CA PRO A 403 -26.33 23.36 18.82
C PRO A 403 -25.72 21.97 18.56
N GLN A 404 -26.46 21.11 17.86
CA GLN A 404 -25.91 19.90 17.26
C GLN A 404 -24.89 20.31 16.19
N GLN A 405 -23.61 20.21 16.52
CA GLN A 405 -22.57 20.01 15.52
C GLN A 405 -22.92 18.76 14.73
N HIS A 406 -23.48 18.94 13.53
CA HIS A 406 -23.58 17.87 12.55
C HIS A 406 -22.16 17.51 12.14
N SER A 407 -21.55 16.55 12.82
CA SER A 407 -20.38 15.86 12.31
C SER A 407 -20.83 15.11 11.06
N ASN A 408 -20.58 15.67 9.87
CA ASN A 408 -20.61 14.93 8.62
C ASN A 408 -19.49 13.88 8.67
N ALA A 409 -19.72 12.80 9.41
CA ALA A 409 -18.83 11.65 9.40
C ALA A 409 -18.94 11.03 8.00
N HIS A 410 -17.83 11.02 7.27
CA HIS A 410 -17.75 10.28 6.01
C HIS A 410 -18.22 8.82 6.26
N PRO A 411 -18.97 8.20 5.35
CA PRO A 411 -19.45 6.82 5.52
C PRO A 411 -18.34 5.81 5.88
N SER A 412 -17.11 6.04 5.39
CA SER A 412 -15.94 5.22 5.72
C SER A 412 -15.62 5.19 7.22
N PHE A 413 -15.93 6.26 7.96
CA PHE A 413 -15.66 6.36 9.39
C PHE A 413 -16.54 5.42 10.21
N VAL A 414 -17.79 5.20 9.77
CA VAL A 414 -18.71 4.25 10.44
C VAL A 414 -18.25 2.82 10.24
N GLU A 415 -17.81 2.47 9.02
CA GLU A 415 -17.23 1.14 8.72
C GLU A 415 -15.94 0.89 9.51
N ALA A 416 -15.08 1.91 9.61
CA ALA A 416 -13.89 1.83 10.46
C ALA A 416 -14.26 1.52 11.92
N GLU A 417 -15.34 2.11 12.46
CA GLU A 417 -15.79 1.80 13.81
C GLU A 417 -16.31 0.38 13.97
N GLN A 418 -17.04 -0.14 12.98
CA GLN A 418 -17.54 -1.51 13.02
C GLN A 418 -16.39 -2.52 13.02
N ILE A 419 -15.43 -2.37 12.10
CA ILE A 419 -14.25 -3.24 12.02
C ILE A 419 -13.43 -3.13 13.31
N TRP A 420 -13.23 -1.91 13.81
CA TRP A 420 -12.47 -1.70 15.04
C TRP A 420 -13.14 -2.38 16.25
N ARG A 421 -14.47 -2.29 16.40
CA ARG A 421 -15.19 -2.99 17.49
C ARG A 421 -14.96 -4.50 17.47
N GLY A 422 -14.88 -5.12 16.29
CA GLY A 422 -14.54 -6.54 16.15
C GLY A 422 -13.11 -6.87 16.62
N LEU A 423 -12.20 -5.90 16.56
CA LEU A 423 -10.79 -6.06 16.94
C LEU A 423 -10.47 -5.56 18.36
N GLU A 424 -11.42 -4.91 19.06
CA GLU A 424 -11.21 -4.33 20.38
C GLU A 424 -10.91 -5.39 21.46
N GLN A 425 -11.40 -6.61 21.27
CA GLN A 425 -11.18 -7.72 22.20
C GLN A 425 -9.88 -8.49 21.91
N THR A 426 -9.25 -8.26 20.75
CA THR A 426 -8.00 -8.92 20.37
C THR A 426 -6.82 -8.33 21.15
N SER A 427 -6.00 -9.19 21.74
CA SER A 427 -4.81 -8.72 22.46
C SER A 427 -3.85 -8.01 21.51
N VAL A 428 -3.08 -7.04 22.03
CA VAL A 428 -2.21 -6.19 21.20
C VAL A 428 -1.19 -7.01 20.39
N GLU A 429 -0.75 -8.14 20.94
CA GLU A 429 0.21 -9.07 20.33
C GLU A 429 -0.42 -9.95 19.25
N GLN A 430 -1.74 -10.15 19.27
CA GLN A 430 -2.48 -10.96 18.30
C GLN A 430 -3.03 -10.12 17.13
N LEU A 431 -2.82 -8.80 17.14
CA LEU A 431 -3.33 -7.94 16.08
C LEU A 431 -2.58 -8.15 14.77
N PRO A 432 -3.29 -8.22 13.63
CA PRO A 432 -2.66 -8.30 12.32
C PRO A 432 -1.68 -7.16 12.06
N VAL A 433 -0.62 -7.41 11.30
CA VAL A 433 0.44 -6.41 11.01
C VAL A 433 -0.11 -5.14 10.38
N TRP A 434 -1.12 -5.25 9.51
CA TRP A 434 -1.69 -4.10 8.80
C TRP A 434 -2.30 -3.06 9.76
N ILE A 435 -2.84 -3.50 10.91
CA ILE A 435 -3.38 -2.61 11.94
C ILE A 435 -2.42 -2.41 13.13
N SER A 436 -1.52 -3.37 13.35
CA SER A 436 -0.51 -3.28 14.40
C SER A 436 0.50 -2.18 14.08
N ASP A 437 0.79 -1.38 15.09
CA ASP A 437 1.85 -0.38 15.06
C ASP A 437 3.12 -0.91 15.73
N GLN A 438 3.13 -2.13 16.29
CA GLN A 438 4.18 -2.64 17.18
C GLN A 438 5.55 -2.79 16.50
N SER A 439 5.61 -3.24 15.25
CA SER A 439 6.84 -3.40 14.47
C SER A 439 6.84 -2.49 13.25
N LEU A 440 7.95 -2.43 12.50
CA LEU A 440 8.01 -1.79 11.18
C LEU A 440 7.52 -2.70 10.04
N GLY A 441 6.72 -3.74 10.33
CA GLY A 441 6.25 -4.74 9.37
C GLY A 441 7.01 -6.06 9.43
N GLY A 442 8.26 -6.04 9.91
CA GLY A 442 9.06 -7.24 10.13
C GLY A 442 9.15 -8.14 8.90
N GLN A 443 9.16 -9.45 9.14
CA GLN A 443 9.15 -10.46 8.09
C GLN A 443 7.85 -10.47 7.25
N THR A 444 6.74 -9.97 7.80
CA THR A 444 5.47 -9.87 7.06
C THR A 444 5.59 -8.91 5.88
N PHE A 445 6.34 -7.80 6.02
CA PHE A 445 6.63 -6.91 4.89
C PHE A 445 7.45 -7.62 3.81
N SER A 446 8.45 -8.40 4.20
CA SER A 446 9.25 -9.20 3.26
C SER A 446 8.41 -10.22 2.48
N GLN A 447 7.44 -10.87 3.15
CA GLN A 447 6.63 -11.94 2.58
C GLN A 447 5.45 -11.45 1.74
N HIS A 448 4.83 -10.35 2.15
CA HIS A 448 3.59 -9.86 1.55
C HIS A 448 3.74 -8.49 0.86
N GLY A 449 4.96 -7.93 0.82
CA GLY A 449 5.19 -6.61 0.25
C GLY A 449 4.34 -5.54 0.94
N MET A 450 3.89 -4.57 0.18
CA MET A 450 3.06 -3.46 0.70
C MET A 450 1.70 -3.92 1.25
N ASP A 451 1.15 -5.04 0.78
CA ASP A 451 -0.11 -5.60 1.27
C ASP A 451 -0.04 -5.97 2.76
N ALA A 452 1.15 -6.17 3.32
CA ALA A 452 1.37 -6.32 4.77
C ALA A 452 0.80 -5.14 5.60
N PHE A 453 0.63 -3.99 4.96
CA PHE A 453 0.20 -2.75 5.60
C PHE A 453 -1.19 -2.28 5.18
N ILE A 454 -1.92 -3.08 4.40
CA ILE A 454 -3.22 -2.73 3.84
C ILE A 454 -4.25 -3.73 4.39
N ILE A 455 -5.45 -3.24 4.72
CA ILE A 455 -6.52 -4.13 5.19
C ILE A 455 -6.81 -5.23 4.16
N PRO A 456 -6.82 -6.52 4.54
CA PRO A 456 -7.15 -7.60 3.63
C PRO A 456 -8.62 -7.53 3.18
N THR A 457 -8.91 -8.04 1.99
CA THR A 457 -10.24 -7.99 1.39
C THR A 457 -11.31 -8.72 2.21
N GLU A 458 -10.92 -9.71 3.01
CA GLU A 458 -11.83 -10.47 3.90
C GLU A 458 -12.47 -9.63 5.03
N TYR A 459 -11.86 -8.50 5.39
CA TYR A 459 -12.42 -7.56 6.37
C TYR A 459 -13.32 -6.50 5.72
N LEU A 460 -13.43 -6.49 4.40
CA LEU A 460 -14.31 -5.59 3.66
C LEU A 460 -15.69 -6.25 3.48
N PRO A 461 -16.78 -5.45 3.37
CA PRO A 461 -18.09 -5.99 3.04
C PRO A 461 -18.00 -6.87 1.78
N THR A 462 -18.61 -8.05 1.82
CA THR A 462 -18.46 -9.08 0.81
C THR A 462 -18.81 -8.58 -0.60
N VAL A 463 -17.82 -8.60 -1.49
CA VAL A 463 -18.05 -8.69 -2.93
C VAL A 463 -18.34 -10.17 -3.24
N PRO A 464 -19.27 -10.52 -4.14
CA PRO A 464 -19.60 -11.92 -4.43
C PRO A 464 -18.32 -12.72 -4.74
N GLN A 465 -18.02 -13.72 -3.91
CA GLN A 465 -16.93 -14.64 -4.19
C GLN A 465 -17.30 -15.49 -5.40
N ILE A 466 -16.37 -15.64 -6.33
CA ILE A 466 -16.44 -16.67 -7.36
C ILE A 466 -15.99 -17.95 -6.66
N TRP A 467 -16.91 -18.92 -6.61
CA TRP A 467 -16.73 -20.23 -6.00
C TRP A 467 -15.81 -21.11 -6.82
#